data_AF-A0A1H7S0S1-F1
#
_entry.id   AF-A0A1H7S0S1-F1
#
_cell.length_a   1.000
_cell.length_b   1.000
_cell.length_c   1.000
_cell.angle_alpha   90.00
_cell.angle_beta   90.00
_cell.angle_gamma   90.00
#
_symmetry.space_group_name_H-M   'P 1'
#
loop_
_entity.id
_entity.type
_entity.pdbx_description
1 polymer ?
#
loop_
_entity_poly.entity_id
_entity_poly.type
_entity_poly.pdbx_seq_one_letter_code
_entity_poly.pdbx_strand_id
1 'polypeptide(L)'
;MKIIDQRYLESDNRYSTQPCLLSILELDPVTPEATEKLQQRLYNTLPGLHRLRGLVGKRADAVPPIVELVQQTAIELRRLALNEVTVGFVGVVPRMQGRYRLVLPSIAAAPALAMATQLVNAMLAGRSYNLKAGLARLRALADRRCKPRAPSRLQQSRVVFGKPVYDVVLKFFRDRKSIINVGFCG
;
A
#
# COMPACT_ATOMS: atom_id res chain seq x y z
N MET A 1 -7.42 13.35 8.05
CA MET A 1 -7.14 11.90 7.87
C MET A 1 -6.21 11.36 8.93
N LYS A 2 -6.47 10.15 9.45
CA LYS A 2 -5.62 9.46 10.42
C LYS A 2 -5.71 7.94 10.29
N ILE A 3 -4.61 7.25 10.60
CA ILE A 3 -4.60 5.78 10.72
C ILE A 3 -5.08 5.44 12.14
N ILE A 4 -6.14 4.66 12.26
CA ILE A 4 -6.76 4.31 13.55
C ILE A 4 -6.45 2.90 14.01
N ASP A 5 -6.09 2.02 13.07
CA ASP A 5 -5.71 0.63 13.34
C ASP A 5 -4.68 0.21 12.29
N GLN A 6 -3.70 -0.56 12.72
CA GLN A 6 -2.63 -1.03 11.87
C GLN A 6 -2.05 -2.32 12.45
N ARG A 7 -2.10 -3.39 11.66
CA ARG A 7 -1.50 -4.68 12.01
C ARG A 7 -0.89 -5.36 10.81
N TYR A 8 0.17 -6.12 11.05
CA TYR A 8 0.70 -7.05 10.07
C TYR A 8 -0.10 -8.34 10.13
N LEU A 9 -0.47 -8.84 8.96
CA LEU A 9 -1.03 -10.16 8.76
C LEU A 9 0.10 -11.08 8.31
N GLU A 10 0.11 -12.29 8.86
CA GLU A 10 1.02 -13.36 8.44
C GLU A 10 0.80 -13.73 6.96
N SER A 11 1.69 -14.54 6.42
CA SER A 11 1.54 -15.14 5.09
C SER A 11 0.26 -15.99 4.98
N ASP A 12 -0.13 -16.31 3.74
CA ASP A 12 -1.34 -17.10 3.42
C ASP A 12 -2.64 -16.53 4.04
N ASN A 13 -2.81 -15.22 3.93
CA ASN A 13 -4.00 -14.52 4.40
C ASN A 13 -5.00 -14.28 3.25
N ARG A 14 -6.22 -13.85 3.61
CA ARG A 14 -7.32 -13.53 2.66
C ARG A 14 -6.95 -12.53 1.54
N TYR A 15 -5.87 -11.78 1.68
CA TYR A 15 -5.47 -10.73 0.74
C TYR A 15 -4.21 -11.08 -0.04
N SER A 16 -3.29 -11.88 0.51
CA SER A 16 -2.01 -12.21 -0.09
C SER A 16 -1.45 -13.50 0.49
N THR A 17 -0.70 -14.24 -0.33
CA THR A 17 0.14 -15.35 0.13
C THR A 17 1.38 -14.86 0.89
N GLN A 18 1.71 -13.57 0.81
CA GLN A 18 2.81 -12.94 1.54
C GLN A 18 2.31 -12.17 2.76
N PRO A 19 3.17 -11.91 3.76
CA PRO A 19 2.85 -11.02 4.86
C PRO A 19 2.44 -9.64 4.34
N CYS A 20 1.33 -9.12 4.83
CA CYS A 20 0.79 -7.85 4.39
C CYS A 20 0.37 -6.97 5.56
N LEU A 21 0.44 -5.66 5.34
CA LEU A 21 -0.08 -4.67 6.24
C LEU A 21 -1.58 -4.52 6.00
N LEU A 22 -2.39 -4.66 7.04
CA LEU A 22 -3.76 -4.19 7.08
C LEU A 22 -3.82 -2.93 7.91
N SER A 23 -4.34 -1.86 7.33
CA SER A 23 -4.54 -0.58 8.00
C SER A 23 -5.96 -0.08 7.82
N ILE A 24 -6.47 0.62 8.83
CA ILE A 24 -7.74 1.34 8.75
C ILE A 24 -7.43 2.84 8.78
N LEU A 25 -7.83 3.53 7.71
CA LEU A 25 -7.75 4.98 7.55
C LEU A 25 -9.12 5.58 7.84
N GLU A 26 -9.17 6.51 8.79
CA GLU A 26 -10.30 7.41 8.99
C GLU A 26 -10.07 8.71 8.19
N LEU A 27 -11.07 9.10 7.43
CA LEU A 27 -11.06 10.22 6.50
C LEU A 27 -12.17 11.21 6.90
N ASP A 28 -11.76 12.44 7.17
CA ASP A 28 -12.67 13.58 7.29
C ASP A 28 -13.25 13.90 5.90
N PRO A 29 -14.49 14.43 5.79
CA PRO A 29 -15.06 14.79 4.51
C PRO A 29 -14.13 15.72 3.70
N VAL A 30 -13.83 15.33 2.46
CA VAL A 30 -13.04 16.12 1.51
C VAL A 30 -13.88 16.34 0.27
N THR A 31 -13.91 17.59 -0.23
CA THR A 31 -14.68 17.91 -1.43
C THR A 31 -14.03 17.31 -2.68
N PRO A 32 -14.80 17.05 -3.75
CA PRO A 32 -14.26 16.57 -5.02
C PRO A 32 -13.18 17.50 -5.60
N GLU A 33 -13.39 18.82 -5.54
CA GLU A 33 -12.48 19.83 -6.07
C GLU A 33 -11.14 19.85 -5.31
N ALA A 34 -11.20 19.66 -3.99
CA ALA A 34 -9.99 19.53 -3.17
C ALA A 34 -9.21 18.25 -3.54
N THR A 35 -9.93 17.17 -3.85
CA THR A 35 -9.33 15.90 -4.27
C THR A 35 -8.65 16.01 -5.64
N GLU A 36 -9.26 16.70 -6.60
CA GLU A 36 -8.67 16.94 -7.92
C GLU A 36 -7.41 17.82 -7.85
N LYS A 37 -7.46 18.92 -7.10
CA LYS A 37 -6.29 19.79 -6.87
C LYS A 37 -5.17 19.04 -6.18
N LEU A 38 -5.49 18.21 -5.18
CA LEU A 38 -4.54 17.34 -4.52
C LEU A 38 -3.89 16.36 -5.51
N GLN A 39 -4.70 15.72 -6.34
CA GLN A 39 -4.22 14.77 -7.34
C GLN A 39 -3.21 15.41 -8.31
N GLN A 40 -3.52 16.60 -8.83
CA GLN A 40 -2.60 17.35 -9.70
C GLN A 40 -1.28 17.69 -8.98
N ARG A 41 -1.35 18.17 -7.73
CA ARG A 41 -0.15 18.46 -6.92
C ARG A 41 0.70 17.22 -6.68
N LEU A 42 0.06 16.10 -6.37
CA LEU A 42 0.75 14.81 -6.17
C LEU A 42 1.42 14.35 -7.45
N TYR A 43 0.78 14.47 -8.60
CA TYR A 43 1.35 14.10 -9.89
C TYR A 43 2.56 14.94 -10.27
N ASN A 44 2.53 16.24 -10.00
CA ASN A 44 3.69 17.10 -10.21
C ASN A 44 4.85 16.75 -9.26
N THR A 45 4.54 16.35 -8.02
CA THR A 45 5.55 16.01 -7.00
C THR A 45 6.11 14.59 -7.17
N LEU A 46 5.27 13.66 -7.61
CA LEU A 46 5.54 12.23 -7.76
C LEU A 46 5.04 11.77 -9.14
N PRO A 47 5.76 12.08 -10.23
CA PRO A 47 5.32 11.78 -11.59
C PRO A 47 5.17 10.27 -11.86
N GLY A 48 5.79 9.41 -11.05
CA GLY A 48 5.61 7.96 -11.13
C GLY A 48 4.18 7.51 -10.83
N LEU A 49 3.38 8.29 -10.10
CA LEU A 49 1.99 7.97 -9.75
C LEU A 49 1.09 7.74 -10.97
N HIS A 50 1.34 8.44 -12.09
CA HIS A 50 0.58 8.25 -13.33
C HIS A 50 0.59 6.80 -13.79
N ARG A 51 1.69 6.09 -13.55
CA ARG A 51 1.90 4.70 -13.99
C ARG A 51 1.27 3.67 -13.04
N LEU A 52 0.83 4.11 -11.85
CA LEU A 52 0.33 3.22 -10.79
C LEU A 52 -1.20 3.17 -10.67
N ARG A 53 -1.95 3.85 -11.57
CA ARG A 53 -3.43 3.88 -11.53
C ARG A 53 -4.09 2.50 -11.54
N GLY A 54 -3.41 1.45 -12.02
CA GLY A 54 -3.91 0.07 -12.03
C GLY A 54 -3.41 -0.84 -10.88
N LEU A 55 -2.53 -0.35 -10.00
CA LEU A 55 -1.93 -1.17 -8.94
C LEU A 55 -2.73 -1.16 -7.62
N VAL A 56 -3.85 -0.46 -7.61
CA VAL A 56 -4.77 -0.44 -6.47
C VAL A 56 -6.06 -1.14 -6.88
N GLY A 57 -6.24 -2.36 -6.38
CA GLY A 57 -7.47 -3.12 -6.55
C GLY A 57 -8.57 -2.61 -5.61
N LYS A 58 -9.74 -2.28 -6.15
CA LYS A 58 -10.91 -1.93 -5.34
C LYS A 58 -11.68 -3.20 -4.96
N ARG A 59 -12.03 -3.35 -3.68
CA ARG A 59 -12.93 -4.40 -3.19
C ARG A 59 -14.33 -3.88 -2.86
N ALA A 60 -14.62 -2.62 -3.16
CA ALA A 60 -15.93 -1.98 -3.03
C ALA A 60 -16.00 -0.74 -3.93
N ASP A 61 -17.18 -0.43 -4.47
CA ASP A 61 -17.39 0.74 -5.35
C ASP A 61 -17.44 2.07 -4.59
N ALA A 62 -17.81 2.04 -3.31
CA ALA A 62 -17.99 3.22 -2.46
C ALA A 62 -16.66 3.76 -1.84
N VAL A 63 -15.51 3.52 -2.48
CA VAL A 63 -14.22 4.03 -1.99
C VAL A 63 -13.94 5.41 -2.59
N PRO A 64 -13.73 6.46 -1.78
CA PRO A 64 -13.40 7.78 -2.28
C PRO A 64 -12.04 7.80 -3.01
N PRO A 65 -11.89 8.59 -4.08
CA PRO A 65 -10.64 8.67 -4.85
C PRO A 65 -9.42 9.06 -4.00
N ILE A 66 -9.60 9.83 -2.94
CA ILE A 66 -8.50 10.21 -2.04
C ILE A 66 -7.88 9.02 -1.31
N VAL A 67 -8.67 7.99 -0.97
CA VAL A 67 -8.16 6.78 -0.32
C VAL A 67 -7.26 6.00 -1.29
N GLU A 68 -7.66 5.94 -2.56
CA GLU A 68 -6.84 5.36 -3.62
C GLU A 68 -5.56 6.15 -3.83
N LEU A 69 -5.63 7.48 -3.84
CA LEU A 69 -4.45 8.34 -3.96
C LEU A 69 -3.47 8.14 -2.81
N VAL A 70 -3.94 8.00 -1.57
CA VAL A 70 -3.09 7.69 -0.41
C VAL A 70 -2.38 6.35 -0.63
N GLN A 71 -3.09 5.32 -1.11
CA GLN A 71 -2.47 4.02 -1.35
C GLN A 71 -1.49 4.03 -2.52
N GLN A 72 -1.81 4.69 -3.64
CA GLN A 72 -0.90 4.87 -4.77
C GLN A 72 0.36 5.62 -4.33
N THR A 73 0.20 6.65 -3.50
CA THR A 73 1.32 7.39 -2.90
C THR A 73 2.20 6.49 -2.05
N ALA A 74 1.62 5.63 -1.21
CA ALA A 74 2.39 4.68 -0.40
C ALA A 74 3.18 3.68 -1.26
N ILE A 75 2.59 3.20 -2.37
CA ILE A 75 3.27 2.30 -3.32
C ILE A 75 4.42 3.04 -4.03
N GLU A 76 4.21 4.27 -4.50
CA GLU A 76 5.26 5.04 -5.17
C GLU A 76 6.41 5.38 -4.22
N LEU A 77 6.11 5.75 -2.97
CA LEU A 77 7.15 6.01 -1.97
C LEU A 77 8.00 4.76 -1.71
N ARG A 78 7.40 3.57 -1.70
CA ARG A 78 8.14 2.30 -1.62
C ARG A 78 8.95 2.03 -2.87
N ARG A 79 8.43 2.30 -4.06
CA ARG A 79 9.20 2.19 -5.30
C ARG A 79 10.45 3.06 -5.24
N LEU A 80 10.31 4.31 -4.81
CA LEU A 80 11.40 5.28 -4.75
C LEU A 80 12.41 5.00 -3.64
N ALA A 81 11.96 4.48 -2.49
CA ALA A 81 12.82 4.20 -1.36
C ALA A 81 13.47 2.81 -1.45
N LEU A 82 12.70 1.79 -1.82
CA LEU A 82 13.02 0.37 -1.63
C LEU A 82 13.13 -0.41 -2.94
N ASN A 83 12.87 0.25 -4.09
CA ASN A 83 12.73 -0.41 -5.40
C ASN A 83 11.67 -1.53 -5.40
N GLU A 84 10.62 -1.37 -4.59
CA GLU A 84 9.57 -2.37 -4.40
C GLU A 84 8.24 -1.86 -4.96
N VAL A 85 7.63 -2.65 -5.85
CA VAL A 85 6.30 -2.36 -6.42
C VAL A 85 5.40 -3.56 -6.21
N THR A 86 4.28 -3.35 -5.51
CA THR A 86 3.29 -4.40 -5.25
C THR A 86 1.88 -3.87 -5.47
N VAL A 87 0.95 -4.77 -5.77
CA VAL A 87 -0.48 -4.45 -5.82
C VAL A 87 -1.03 -4.33 -4.41
N GLY A 88 -1.78 -3.27 -4.13
CA GLY A 88 -2.52 -3.11 -2.88
C GLY A 88 -4.03 -3.21 -3.10
N PHE A 89 -4.78 -3.39 -2.02
CA PHE A 89 -6.24 -3.35 -2.05
C PHE A 89 -6.81 -2.26 -1.17
N VAL A 90 -7.89 -1.63 -1.63
CA VAL A 90 -8.70 -0.70 -0.83
C VAL A 90 -10.13 -1.23 -0.72
N GLY A 91 -10.79 -0.94 0.40
CA GLY A 91 -12.18 -1.28 0.61
C GLY A 91 -12.81 -0.51 1.75
N VAL A 92 -14.13 -0.64 1.90
CA VAL A 92 -14.87 -0.05 3.02
C VAL A 92 -14.82 -0.95 4.25
N VAL A 93 -14.87 -0.36 5.44
CA VAL A 93 -15.10 -1.11 6.67
C VAL A 93 -16.61 -1.22 6.91
N PRO A 94 -17.18 -2.44 7.00
CA PRO A 94 -18.62 -2.59 7.22
C PRO A 94 -19.10 -1.86 8.47
N ARG A 95 -20.26 -1.20 8.38
CA ARG A 95 -20.92 -0.47 9.48
C ARG A 95 -20.12 0.69 10.07
N MET A 96 -19.07 1.16 9.37
CA MET A 96 -18.22 2.25 9.85
C MET A 96 -17.99 3.27 8.73
N GLN A 97 -18.85 4.29 8.68
CA GLN A 97 -18.73 5.37 7.69
C GLN A 97 -17.44 6.17 7.90
N GLY A 98 -16.86 6.67 6.80
CA GLY A 98 -15.60 7.43 6.83
C GLY A 98 -14.35 6.60 7.13
N ARG A 99 -14.47 5.26 7.25
CA ARG A 99 -13.36 4.36 7.54
C ARG A 99 -13.11 3.38 6.40
N TYR A 100 -11.86 3.32 5.99
CA TYR A 100 -11.43 2.59 4.81
C TYR A 100 -10.29 1.64 5.17
N ARG A 101 -10.36 0.44 4.62
CA ARG A 101 -9.33 -0.59 4.76
C ARG A 101 -8.33 -0.44 3.63
N LEU A 102 -7.05 -0.35 3.99
CA LEU A 102 -5.92 -0.38 3.09
C LEU A 102 -5.12 -1.65 3.36
N VAL A 103 -4.83 -2.40 2.31
CA VAL A 103 -4.03 -3.61 2.38
C VAL A 103 -2.83 -3.47 1.45
N LEU A 104 -1.64 -3.56 2.01
CA LEU A 104 -0.38 -3.44 1.27
C LEU A 104 0.52 -4.66 1.59
N PRO A 105 0.86 -5.50 0.59
CA PRO A 105 1.92 -6.51 0.75
C PRO A 105 3.24 -5.81 1.07
N SER A 106 4.06 -6.43 1.94
CA SER A 106 5.40 -5.99 2.40
C SER A 106 5.47 -5.71 3.90
N ILE A 107 6.52 -6.24 4.53
CA ILE A 107 6.89 -5.93 5.91
C ILE A 107 7.30 -4.46 6.09
N ALA A 108 7.66 -3.75 5.02
CA ALA A 108 8.04 -2.33 5.05
C ALA A 108 6.89 -1.36 4.68
N ALA A 109 5.65 -1.85 4.61
CA ALA A 109 4.52 -1.02 4.19
C ALA A 109 4.10 0.05 5.22
N ALA A 110 4.25 -0.20 6.52
CA ALA A 110 3.71 0.70 7.54
C ALA A 110 4.36 2.11 7.54
N PRO A 111 5.70 2.24 7.50
CA PRO A 111 6.33 3.56 7.43
C PRO A 111 5.99 4.32 6.14
N ALA A 112 5.88 3.62 5.01
CA ALA A 112 5.52 4.24 3.74
C ALA A 112 4.07 4.74 3.74
N LEU A 113 3.13 3.96 4.31
CA LEU A 113 1.74 4.38 4.45
C LEU A 113 1.62 5.59 5.38
N ALA A 114 2.32 5.59 6.52
CA ALA A 114 2.33 6.73 7.43
C ALA A 114 2.87 8.00 6.75
N MET A 115 3.98 7.88 6.00
CA MET A 115 4.54 8.98 5.23
C MET A 115 3.57 9.47 4.14
N ALA A 116 2.90 8.57 3.43
CA ALA A 116 1.89 8.92 2.43
C ALA A 116 0.73 9.72 3.06
N THR A 117 0.19 9.26 4.19
CA THR A 117 -0.87 9.98 4.91
C THR A 117 -0.41 11.37 5.34
N GLN A 118 0.82 11.52 5.84
CA GLN A 118 1.38 12.82 6.22
C GLN A 118 1.56 13.75 5.01
N LEU A 119 2.10 13.24 3.90
CA LEU A 119 2.28 13.99 2.66
C LEU A 119 0.94 14.51 2.13
N VAL A 120 -0.06 13.62 2.03
CA VAL A 120 -1.39 13.99 1.52
C VAL A 120 -2.08 14.98 2.46
N ASN A 121 -2.01 14.77 3.79
CA ASN A 121 -2.54 15.74 4.77
C ASN A 121 -1.85 17.11 4.65
N ALA A 122 -0.54 17.16 4.43
CA ALA A 122 0.18 18.40 4.23
C ALA A 122 -0.30 19.12 2.96
N MET A 123 -0.41 18.40 1.84
CA MET A 123 -0.86 18.95 0.56
C MET A 123 -2.31 19.44 0.58
N LEU A 124 -3.21 18.72 1.26
CA LEU A 124 -4.59 19.17 1.48
C LEU A 124 -4.63 20.47 2.27
N ALA A 125 -3.80 20.58 3.30
CA ALA A 125 -3.67 21.79 4.11
C ALA A 125 -2.87 22.92 3.42
N GLY A 126 -2.43 22.73 2.18
CA GLY A 126 -1.60 23.71 1.46
C GLY A 126 -0.20 23.90 2.03
N ARG A 127 0.29 22.95 2.85
CA ARG A 127 1.62 22.99 3.47
C ARG A 127 2.65 22.25 2.61
N SER A 128 3.89 22.73 2.64
CA SER A 128 5.02 22.03 2.05
C SER A 128 5.38 20.77 2.84
N TYR A 129 5.84 19.72 2.14
CA TYR A 129 6.35 18.50 2.76
C TYR A 129 7.76 18.19 2.25
N ASN A 130 8.71 17.94 3.16
CA ASN A 130 10.09 17.62 2.78
C ASN A 130 10.20 16.16 2.33
N LEU A 131 9.88 15.91 1.06
CA LEU A 131 9.89 14.59 0.45
C LEU A 131 11.28 13.93 0.50
N LYS A 132 12.35 14.70 0.24
CA LYS A 132 13.73 14.20 0.25
C LYS A 132 14.11 13.63 1.61
N ALA A 133 13.80 14.35 2.69
CA ALA A 133 14.05 13.89 4.04
C ALA A 133 13.21 12.66 4.40
N GLY A 134 11.94 12.63 4.01
CA GLY A 134 11.07 11.48 4.23
C GLY A 134 11.58 10.21 3.51
N LEU A 135 11.98 10.32 2.24
CA LEU A 135 12.55 9.20 1.48
C LEU A 135 13.87 8.70 2.09
N ALA A 136 14.75 9.60 2.54
CA ALA A 136 15.97 9.22 3.23
C ALA A 136 15.69 8.43 4.52
N ARG A 137 14.67 8.83 5.30
CA ARG A 137 14.23 8.09 6.49
C ARG A 137 13.66 6.72 6.13
N LEU A 138 12.85 6.61 5.08
CA LEU A 138 12.32 5.32 4.62
C LEU A 138 13.43 4.36 4.21
N ARG A 139 14.45 4.83 3.48
CA ARG A 139 15.64 4.04 3.11
C ARG A 139 16.38 3.55 4.34
N ALA A 140 16.70 4.47 5.27
CA ALA A 140 17.39 4.10 6.50
C ALA A 140 16.61 3.08 7.35
N LEU A 141 15.28 3.15 7.39
CA LEU A 141 14.44 2.17 8.08
C LEU A 141 14.49 0.80 7.42
N ALA A 142 14.49 0.75 6.09
CA ALA A 142 14.62 -0.51 5.37
C ALA A 142 16.01 -1.12 5.52
N ASP A 143 17.08 -0.33 5.43
CA ASP A 143 18.45 -0.80 5.65
C ASP A 143 18.61 -1.44 7.03
N ARG A 144 17.99 -0.86 8.07
CA ARG A 144 17.98 -1.43 9.43
C ARG A 144 17.24 -2.76 9.53
N ARG A 145 16.24 -2.99 8.68
CA ARG A 145 15.45 -4.24 8.65
C ARG A 145 16.11 -5.31 7.79
N CYS A 146 16.88 -4.91 6.77
CA CYS A 146 17.65 -5.81 5.91
C CYS A 146 18.96 -6.27 6.57
N LYS A 147 19.55 -5.46 7.46
CA LYS A 147 20.70 -5.90 8.25
C LYS A 147 20.25 -7.02 9.20
N PRO A 148 20.83 -8.23 9.13
CA PRO A 148 20.61 -9.23 10.16
C PRO A 148 20.96 -8.58 11.50
N ARG A 149 20.07 -8.70 12.50
CA ARG A 149 20.51 -8.54 13.89
C ARG A 149 21.67 -9.51 14.03
N ALA A 150 22.88 -9.00 14.25
CA ALA A 150 24.02 -9.85 14.53
C ALA A 150 23.56 -10.82 15.62
N PRO A 151 23.65 -12.15 15.41
CA PRO A 151 23.33 -13.07 16.47
C PRO A 151 24.24 -12.70 17.63
N SER A 152 23.64 -12.35 18.76
CA SER A 152 24.34 -12.35 20.03
C SER A 152 25.13 -13.65 20.09
N ARG A 153 26.45 -13.54 20.30
CA ARG A 153 27.39 -14.66 20.45
C ARG A 153 26.71 -15.80 21.20
N LEU A 154 26.87 -17.00 20.63
CA LEU A 154 26.43 -18.35 21.07
C LEU A 154 25.27 -18.89 20.21
N GLN A 155 25.59 -19.60 19.12
CA GLN A 155 25.70 -21.06 19.15
C GLN A 155 26.02 -21.55 17.73
N GLN A 156 27.17 -22.22 17.60
CA GLN A 156 27.52 -22.95 16.39
C GLN A 156 26.59 -24.16 16.23
N SER A 157 25.94 -24.31 15.08
CA SER A 157 25.53 -25.62 14.58
C SER A 157 25.25 -25.60 13.08
N ARG A 158 26.19 -26.22 12.36
CA ARG A 158 26.11 -26.98 11.10
C ARG A 158 25.13 -26.57 9.98
N VAL A 159 25.75 -26.33 8.83
CA VAL A 159 25.19 -26.24 7.48
C VAL A 159 24.49 -27.54 7.07
N VAL A 160 23.31 -27.43 6.44
CA VAL A 160 22.85 -28.39 5.41
C VAL A 160 22.28 -27.60 4.21
N PHE A 161 22.74 -28.02 3.04
CA PHE A 161 22.49 -27.60 1.66
C PHE A 161 21.04 -27.23 1.26
N GLY A 162 20.89 -26.31 0.28
CA GLY A 162 19.93 -26.53 -0.82
C GLY A 162 19.10 -25.35 -1.37
N LYS A 163 19.69 -24.60 -2.32
CA LYS A 163 19.09 -23.83 -3.46
C LYS A 163 18.22 -22.57 -3.23
N PRO A 164 18.35 -21.53 -4.09
CA PRO A 164 17.57 -20.30 -4.05
C PRO A 164 16.30 -20.40 -4.91
N VAL A 165 15.19 -19.81 -4.47
CA VAL A 165 13.99 -19.61 -5.31
C VAL A 165 13.85 -18.11 -5.61
N TYR A 166 14.26 -17.74 -6.81
CA TYR A 166 13.72 -16.59 -7.52
C TYR A 166 12.54 -17.09 -8.39
N ASP A 167 11.61 -16.17 -8.70
CA ASP A 167 10.43 -16.30 -9.56
C ASP A 167 9.16 -16.95 -8.97
N VAL A 168 8.10 -16.15 -8.80
CA VAL A 168 6.84 -16.22 -9.58
C VAL A 168 6.07 -14.90 -9.38
N VAL A 169 6.20 -13.98 -10.34
CA VAL A 169 5.20 -12.96 -10.67
C VAL A 169 4.38 -13.50 -11.85
N LEU A 170 3.08 -13.21 -11.89
CA LEU A 170 2.07 -13.63 -12.90
C LEU A 170 1.42 -15.02 -12.72
N LYS A 171 0.47 -15.12 -11.77
CA LYS A 171 -0.60 -16.12 -11.85
C LYS A 171 -1.87 -15.69 -11.11
N PHE A 172 -2.49 -14.56 -11.48
CA PHE A 172 -3.77 -14.14 -10.85
C PHE A 172 -4.76 -13.38 -11.74
N PHE A 173 -4.67 -13.50 -13.07
CA PHE A 173 -5.58 -12.79 -13.99
C PHE A 173 -6.50 -13.70 -14.84
N ARG A 174 -6.79 -14.94 -14.42
CA ARG A 174 -7.57 -15.87 -15.26
C ARG A 174 -8.72 -16.63 -14.60
N ASP A 175 -9.33 -16.14 -13.51
CA ASP A 175 -10.44 -16.90 -12.92
C ASP A 175 -11.55 -16.11 -12.22
N ARG A 176 -12.12 -15.11 -12.91
CA ARG A 176 -13.51 -14.67 -12.66
C ARG A 176 -14.20 -14.24 -13.95
N LYS A 177 -14.53 -15.23 -14.78
CA LYS A 177 -15.48 -15.09 -15.90
C LYS A 177 -16.50 -16.22 -15.82
N SER A 178 -17.49 -16.08 -14.94
CA SER A 178 -18.72 -16.88 -14.98
C SER A 178 -19.64 -16.44 -13.84
N ILE A 179 -20.67 -15.68 -14.22
CA ILE A 179 -22.07 -15.70 -13.74
C ILE A 179 -22.66 -14.39 -14.29
N ILE A 180 -23.12 -14.43 -15.55
CA ILE A 180 -24.20 -13.58 -16.02
C ILE A 180 -25.24 -14.54 -16.55
N ASN A 181 -26.35 -14.62 -15.80
CA ASN A 181 -27.56 -15.33 -16.14
C ASN A 181 -28.16 -14.69 -17.40
N VAL A 182 -28.37 -15.49 -18.44
CA VAL A 182 -29.14 -15.11 -19.61
C VAL A 182 -30.60 -15.43 -19.29
N GLY A 183 -31.41 -14.40 -19.07
CA GLY A 183 -32.85 -14.49 -18.97
C GLY A 183 -33.47 -13.62 -20.05
N PHE A 184 -33.87 -14.25 -21.16
CA PHE A 184 -34.74 -13.66 -22.18
C PHE A 184 -35.69 -14.77 -22.65
N CYS A 185 -36.98 -14.57 -22.42
CA CYS A 185 -38.07 -15.13 -23.22
C CYS A 185 -39.29 -14.23 -23.01
N GLY A 186 -39.56 -13.41 -24.01
CA GLY A 186 -40.93 -13.31 -24.53
C GLY A 186 -41.18 -14.46 -25.51
#